data_AF-A0A532CQW1-F1
#
_entry.id   AF-A0A532CQW1-F1
#
_cell.length_a   1.000
_cell.length_b   1.000
_cell.length_c   1.000
_cell.angle_alpha   90.00
_cell.angle_beta   90.00
_cell.angle_gamma   90.00
#
_symmetry.space_group_name_H-M   'P 1'
#
loop_
_entity.id
_entity.type
_entity.pdbx_description
1 polymer ?
#
loop_
_entity_poly.entity_id
_entity_poly.type
_entity_poly.pdbx_seq_one_letter_code
_entity_poly.pdbx_strand_id
1 'polypeptide(L)'
;MSFDSLLGPLIGASAALTGVGLNEFIRRRNRAESFAQAIFSRRLEAFEALFHAMGNARRVFSASLEAPPSKRKEAKDAIMHAGLAIAELSDRLSLYIEEVGLHCTALWLDPPDILDIQDSTEREAAISEFQREYQRALQMIRDLSGLSSVERVFTSVSGAQVDSAVVARIRELQRELQNP
;
A
#
# COMPACT_ATOMS: atom_id res chain seq x y z
N MET A 1 29.57 -63.24 14.79
CA MET A 1 28.47 -62.42 14.23
C MET A 1 29.04 -61.65 13.06
N SER A 2 28.53 -61.88 11.84
CA SER A 2 29.03 -61.20 10.65
C SER A 2 28.66 -59.71 10.72
N PHE A 3 29.60 -58.86 10.34
CA PHE A 3 29.40 -57.40 10.30
C PHE A 3 28.18 -57.01 9.43
N ASP A 4 27.87 -57.84 8.43
CA ASP A 4 26.74 -57.69 7.51
C ASP A 4 25.37 -57.76 8.19
N SER A 5 25.23 -58.48 9.31
CA SER A 5 23.93 -58.58 10.00
C SER A 5 23.58 -57.35 10.85
N LEU A 6 24.54 -56.45 11.10
CA LEU A 6 24.35 -55.20 11.85
C LEU A 6 24.24 -53.96 10.94
N LEU A 7 24.78 -54.04 9.71
CA LEU A 7 24.75 -52.96 8.73
C LEU A 7 23.34 -52.61 8.24
N GLY A 8 22.51 -53.61 7.91
CA GLY A 8 21.14 -53.39 7.45
C GLY A 8 20.27 -52.62 8.46
N PRO A 9 20.22 -53.04 9.74
CA PRO A 9 19.51 -52.31 10.79
C PRO A 9 20.05 -50.88 11.02
N LEU A 10 21.36 -50.67 10.97
CA LEU A 10 21.96 -49.34 11.12
C LEU A 10 21.58 -48.39 9.97
N ILE A 11 21.62 -48.90 8.73
CA ILE A 11 21.19 -48.14 7.55
C ILE A 11 19.70 -47.81 7.65
N GLY A 12 18.86 -48.77 8.03
CA GLY A 12 17.43 -48.56 8.24
C GLY A 12 17.12 -47.52 9.33
N ALA A 13 17.83 -47.58 10.46
CA ALA A 13 17.68 -46.61 11.54
C ALA A 13 18.12 -45.19 11.09
N SER A 14 19.24 -45.09 10.37
CA SER A 14 19.74 -43.81 9.86
C SER A 14 18.78 -43.19 8.82
N ALA A 15 18.20 -44.01 7.94
CA ALA A 15 17.21 -43.58 6.97
C ALA A 15 15.92 -43.10 7.66
N ALA A 16 15.45 -43.81 8.69
CA ALA A 16 14.28 -43.41 9.46
C ALA A 16 14.48 -42.08 10.18
N LEU A 17 15.63 -41.89 10.84
CA LEU A 17 15.97 -40.63 11.52
C LEU A 17 16.07 -39.46 10.53
N THR A 18 16.69 -39.70 9.37
CA THR A 18 16.80 -38.69 8.31
C THR A 18 15.43 -38.34 7.73
N GLY A 19 14.57 -39.33 7.50
CA GLY A 19 13.21 -39.14 7.01
C GLY A 19 12.35 -38.33 7.98
N VAL A 20 12.42 -38.62 9.28
CA VAL A 20 11.71 -37.86 10.32
C VAL A 20 12.22 -36.42 10.37
N GLY A 21 13.55 -36.22 10.34
CA GLY A 21 14.16 -34.89 10.34
C GLY A 21 13.77 -34.06 9.12
N LEU A 22 13.80 -34.64 7.93
CA LEU A 22 13.42 -33.97 6.69
C LEU A 22 11.93 -33.64 6.66
N ASN A 23 11.07 -34.58 7.10
CA ASN A 23 9.63 -34.36 7.17
C ASN A 23 9.27 -33.22 8.14
N GLU A 24 9.91 -33.17 9.31
CA GLU A 24 9.69 -32.09 10.27
C GLU A 24 10.22 -30.74 9.74
N PHE A 25 11.37 -30.74 9.06
CA PHE A 25 11.91 -29.55 8.42
C PHE A 25 10.95 -28.99 7.36
N ILE A 26 10.44 -29.85 6.46
CA ILE A 26 9.43 -29.48 5.46
C ILE A 26 8.16 -28.96 6.14
N ARG A 27 7.68 -29.65 7.18
CA ARG A 27 6.47 -29.24 7.92
C ARG A 27 6.61 -27.86 8.56
N ARG A 28 7.77 -27.57 9.16
CA ARG A 28 8.06 -26.25 9.75
C ARG A 28 8.13 -25.17 8.68
N ARG A 29 8.78 -25.45 7.56
CA ARG A 29 8.88 -24.52 6.43
C ARG A 29 7.51 -24.20 5.84
N ASN A 30 6.69 -25.21 5.54
CA ASN A 30 5.34 -25.02 5.01
C ASN A 30 4.47 -24.19 5.97
N ARG A 31 4.61 -24.42 7.29
CA ARG A 31 3.91 -23.61 8.29
C ARG A 31 4.37 -22.16 8.26
N ALA A 32 5.68 -21.91 8.22
CA ALA A 32 6.23 -20.56 8.13
C ALA A 32 5.76 -19.83 6.85
N GLU A 33 5.75 -20.53 5.70
CA GLU A 33 5.25 -20.01 4.42
C GLU A 33 3.75 -19.66 4.51
N SER A 34 2.93 -20.52 5.14
CA SER A 34 1.50 -20.23 5.33
C SER A 34 1.23 -19.01 6.21
N PHE A 35 2.03 -18.82 7.28
CA PHE A 35 1.91 -17.63 8.13
C PHE A 35 2.39 -16.37 7.40
N ALA A 36 3.48 -16.47 6.65
CA ALA A 36 3.98 -15.37 5.83
C ALA A 36 2.93 -14.92 4.80
N GLN A 37 2.27 -15.88 4.13
CA GLN A 37 1.19 -15.58 3.19
C GLN A 37 0.01 -14.89 3.90
N ALA A 38 -0.44 -15.41 5.04
CA ALA A 38 -1.55 -14.81 5.79
C ALA A 38 -1.25 -13.39 6.25
N ILE A 39 -0.05 -13.13 6.78
CA ILE A 39 0.39 -11.80 7.19
C ILE A 39 0.47 -10.85 5.99
N PHE A 40 1.04 -11.32 4.87
CA PHE A 40 1.13 -10.52 3.64
C PHE A 40 -0.26 -10.14 3.13
N SER A 41 -1.20 -11.08 3.07
CA SER A 41 -2.58 -10.80 2.65
C SER A 41 -3.25 -9.76 3.55
N ARG A 42 -3.13 -9.90 4.89
CA ARG A 42 -3.67 -8.90 5.83
C ARG A 42 -3.04 -7.52 5.67
N ARG A 43 -1.74 -7.47 5.45
CA ARG A 43 -1.03 -6.22 5.17
C ARG A 43 -1.54 -5.59 3.88
N LEU A 44 -1.67 -6.36 2.81
CA LEU A 44 -2.17 -5.87 1.52
C LEU A 44 -3.60 -5.34 1.64
N GLU A 45 -4.50 -6.06 2.33
CA GLU A 45 -5.86 -5.62 2.65
C GLU A 45 -5.86 -4.26 3.38
N ALA A 46 -4.92 -4.05 4.29
CA ALA A 46 -4.80 -2.79 5.03
C ALA A 46 -4.36 -1.62 4.12
N PHE A 47 -3.37 -1.84 3.23
CA PHE A 47 -2.96 -0.84 2.25
C PHE A 47 -4.06 -0.52 1.23
N GLU A 48 -4.81 -1.53 0.79
CA GLU A 48 -5.95 -1.36 -0.12
C GLU A 48 -7.06 -0.54 0.53
N ALA A 49 -7.41 -0.84 1.79
CA ALA A 49 -8.37 -0.05 2.55
C ALA A 49 -7.94 1.41 2.69
N LEU A 50 -6.65 1.65 2.99
CA LEU A 50 -6.10 3.01 3.09
C LEU A 50 -6.15 3.74 1.75
N PHE A 51 -5.78 3.07 0.66
CA PHE A 51 -5.87 3.61 -0.70
C PHE A 51 -7.29 4.06 -1.06
N HIS A 52 -8.29 3.23 -0.74
CA HIS A 52 -9.68 3.58 -0.98
C HIS A 52 -10.17 4.75 -0.12
N ALA A 53 -9.79 4.79 1.16
CA ALA A 53 -10.13 5.90 2.05
C ALA A 53 -9.55 7.23 1.53
N MET A 54 -8.27 7.22 1.13
CA MET A 54 -7.60 8.36 0.49
C MET A 54 -8.33 8.83 -0.77
N GLY A 55 -8.71 7.91 -1.65
CA GLY A 55 -9.47 8.22 -2.86
C GLY A 55 -10.86 8.82 -2.57
N ASN A 56 -11.55 8.31 -1.53
CA ASN A 56 -12.84 8.85 -1.10
C ASN A 56 -12.70 10.29 -0.58
N ALA A 57 -11.73 10.54 0.31
CA ALA A 57 -11.47 11.87 0.83
C ALA A 57 -11.06 12.85 -0.27
N ARG A 58 -10.24 12.42 -1.24
CA ARG A 58 -9.88 13.23 -2.42
C ARG A 58 -11.10 13.64 -3.24
N ARG A 59 -12.08 12.75 -3.42
CA ARG A 59 -13.33 13.08 -4.12
C ARG A 59 -14.14 14.14 -3.35
N VAL A 60 -14.25 14.00 -2.03
CA VAL A 60 -14.92 14.99 -1.18
C VAL A 60 -14.24 16.35 -1.29
N PHE A 61 -12.92 16.41 -1.14
CA PHE A 61 -12.17 17.65 -1.27
C PHE A 61 -12.34 18.32 -2.63
N SER A 62 -12.21 17.57 -3.73
CA SER A 62 -12.39 18.13 -5.07
C SER A 62 -13.79 18.72 -5.27
N ALA A 63 -14.84 18.05 -4.77
CA ALA A 63 -16.21 18.58 -4.82
C ALA A 63 -16.36 19.84 -3.95
N SER A 64 -15.68 19.89 -2.80
CA SER A 64 -15.69 21.03 -1.88
C SER A 64 -15.01 22.28 -2.44
N LEU A 65 -14.08 22.16 -3.41
CA LEU A 65 -13.42 23.32 -4.02
C LEU A 65 -14.38 24.23 -4.80
N GLU A 66 -15.48 23.67 -5.30
CA GLU A 66 -16.50 24.39 -6.07
C GLU A 66 -17.65 24.92 -5.17
N ALA A 67 -17.55 24.71 -3.85
CA ALA A 67 -18.61 25.11 -2.92
C ALA A 67 -18.77 26.65 -2.86
N PRO A 68 -20.01 27.18 -2.95
CA PRO A 68 -20.25 28.60 -2.79
C PRO A 68 -19.93 29.04 -1.36
N PRO A 69 -19.64 30.34 -1.12
CA PRO A 69 -19.31 30.86 0.21
C PRO A 69 -20.31 30.46 1.31
N SER A 70 -21.60 30.39 1.00
CA SER A 70 -22.66 29.98 1.92
C SER A 70 -22.58 28.52 2.40
N LYS A 71 -21.87 27.65 1.66
CA LYS A 71 -21.69 26.23 1.98
C LYS A 71 -20.26 25.88 2.44
N ARG A 72 -19.36 26.86 2.58
CA ARG A 72 -17.96 26.59 2.95
C ARG A 72 -17.81 25.83 4.26
N LYS A 73 -18.59 26.18 5.28
CA LYS A 73 -18.55 25.46 6.56
C LYS A 73 -18.89 23.97 6.40
N GLU A 74 -19.99 23.67 5.69
CA GLU A 74 -20.40 22.29 5.39
C GLU A 74 -19.32 21.56 4.58
N ALA A 75 -18.70 22.23 3.61
CA ALA A 75 -17.61 21.69 2.81
C ALA A 75 -16.34 21.39 3.65
N LYS A 76 -15.98 22.26 4.60
CA LYS A 76 -14.89 22.04 5.57
C LYS A 76 -15.19 20.85 6.47
N ASP A 77 -16.40 20.79 7.03
CA ASP A 77 -16.84 19.69 7.90
C ASP A 77 -16.80 18.35 7.15
N ALA A 78 -17.21 18.33 5.88
CA ALA A 78 -17.16 17.13 5.04
C ALA A 78 -15.72 16.65 4.77
N ILE A 79 -14.78 17.58 4.49
CA ILE A 79 -13.36 17.25 4.32
C ILE A 79 -12.79 16.68 5.62
N MET A 80 -13.05 17.37 6.74
CA MET A 80 -12.57 16.94 8.06
C MET A 80 -13.11 15.56 8.42
N HIS A 81 -14.40 15.29 8.15
CA HIS A 81 -14.99 13.98 8.39
C HIS A 81 -14.34 12.88 7.54
N ALA A 82 -14.00 13.18 6.28
CA ALA A 82 -13.27 12.24 5.43
C ALA A 82 -11.83 12.00 5.93
N GLY A 83 -11.15 13.02 6.45
CA GLY A 83 -9.84 12.91 7.11
C GLY A 83 -9.88 12.08 8.40
N LEU A 84 -10.91 12.27 9.23
CA LEU A 84 -11.16 11.48 10.44
C LEU A 84 -11.32 10.00 10.13
N ALA A 85 -12.04 9.65 9.07
CA ALA A 85 -12.18 8.25 8.65
C ALA A 85 -10.82 7.61 8.30
N ILE A 86 -9.86 8.39 7.79
CA ILE A 86 -8.49 7.93 7.51
C ILE A 86 -7.70 7.77 8.82
N ALA A 87 -7.86 8.67 9.78
CA ALA A 87 -7.28 8.54 11.12
C ALA A 87 -7.77 7.27 11.83
N GLU A 88 -9.09 7.07 11.89
CA GLU A 88 -9.70 5.88 12.50
C GLU A 88 -9.23 4.57 11.84
N LEU A 89 -9.11 4.59 10.51
CA LEU A 89 -8.60 3.46 9.75
C LEU A 89 -7.12 3.16 10.09
N SER A 90 -6.31 4.21 10.17
CA SER A 90 -4.87 4.12 10.47
C SER A 90 -4.64 3.60 11.88
N ASP A 91 -5.41 4.05 12.87
CA ASP A 91 -5.33 3.53 14.24
C ASP A 91 -5.69 2.04 14.29
N ARG A 92 -6.81 1.67 13.66
CA ARG A 92 -7.30 0.28 13.63
C ARG A 92 -6.32 -0.69 12.96
N LEU A 93 -5.59 -0.21 11.95
CA LEU A 93 -4.68 -1.03 11.14
C LEU A 93 -3.20 -0.69 11.39
N SER A 94 -2.90 -0.01 12.49
CA SER A 94 -1.57 0.49 12.85
C SER A 94 -0.48 -0.57 12.71
N LEU A 95 -0.76 -1.82 13.12
CA LEU A 95 0.16 -2.95 12.98
C LEU A 95 0.71 -3.14 11.54
N TYR A 96 -0.04 -2.75 10.52
CA TYR A 96 0.31 -2.97 9.11
C TYR A 96 0.70 -1.70 8.36
N ILE A 97 0.21 -0.53 8.81
CA ILE A 97 0.29 0.74 8.06
C ILE A 97 0.71 1.95 8.91
N GLU A 98 1.28 1.77 10.10
CA GLU A 98 1.55 2.87 11.07
C GLU A 98 2.12 4.16 10.44
N GLU A 99 3.32 4.10 9.84
CA GLU A 99 4.00 5.30 9.33
C GLU A 99 3.27 5.94 8.15
N VAL A 100 2.79 5.12 7.20
CA VAL A 100 2.06 5.62 6.02
C VAL A 100 0.67 6.13 6.41
N GLY A 101 0.02 5.51 7.39
CA GLY A 101 -1.25 5.90 7.94
C GLY A 101 -1.14 7.25 8.63
N LEU A 102 -0.10 7.45 9.47
CA LEU A 102 0.19 8.73 10.09
C LEU A 102 0.41 9.84 9.05
N HIS A 103 1.22 9.57 8.01
CA HIS A 103 1.43 10.53 6.93
C HIS A 103 0.12 10.88 6.21
N CYS A 104 -0.71 9.88 5.90
CA CYS A 104 -2.02 10.08 5.29
C CYS A 104 -2.95 10.90 6.19
N THR A 105 -3.00 10.60 7.49
CA THR A 105 -3.80 11.36 8.46
C THR A 105 -3.36 12.81 8.55
N ALA A 106 -2.05 13.06 8.65
CA ALA A 106 -1.50 14.41 8.73
C ALA A 106 -1.85 15.25 7.49
N LEU A 107 -1.76 14.66 6.31
CA LEU A 107 -2.13 15.30 5.04
C LEU A 107 -3.57 15.83 5.02
N TRP A 108 -4.48 15.25 5.80
CA TRP A 108 -5.89 15.63 5.83
C TRP A 108 -6.26 16.68 6.90
N LEU A 109 -5.28 17.18 7.67
CA LEU A 109 -5.51 18.25 8.65
C LEU A 109 -5.63 19.63 8.00
N ASP A 110 -4.80 19.91 7.00
CA ASP A 110 -4.68 21.22 6.33
C ASP A 110 -5.73 21.54 5.25
N PRO A 111 -6.27 20.57 4.48
CA PRO A 111 -7.15 20.85 3.34
C PRO A 111 -8.42 21.67 3.63
N PRO A 112 -9.08 21.57 4.80
CA PRO A 112 -10.21 22.44 5.14
C PRO A 112 -9.86 23.94 5.05
N ASP A 113 -8.64 24.34 5.41
CA ASP A 113 -8.24 25.74 5.48
C ASP A 113 -7.95 26.33 4.09
N ILE A 114 -7.66 25.49 3.09
CA ILE A 114 -7.54 25.89 1.68
C ILE A 114 -8.83 26.57 1.18
N LEU A 115 -9.99 26.24 1.75
CA LEU A 115 -11.27 26.84 1.39
C LEU A 115 -11.41 28.30 1.87
N ASP A 116 -10.62 28.73 2.84
CA ASP A 116 -10.68 30.08 3.40
C ASP A 116 -9.72 31.07 2.72
N ILE A 117 -8.77 30.57 1.92
CA ILE A 117 -7.85 31.40 1.15
C ILE A 117 -8.62 32.23 0.11
N GLN A 118 -8.53 33.55 0.23
CA GLN A 118 -9.22 34.50 -0.66
C GLN A 118 -8.40 34.81 -1.91
N ASP A 119 -7.08 34.89 -1.78
CA ASP A 119 -6.18 35.11 -2.92
C ASP A 119 -6.19 33.87 -3.83
N SER A 120 -6.54 34.08 -5.11
CA SER A 120 -6.68 32.97 -6.05
C SER A 120 -5.35 32.28 -6.35
N THR A 121 -4.25 33.04 -6.35
CA THR A 121 -2.90 32.52 -6.66
C THR A 121 -2.38 31.69 -5.49
N GLU A 122 -2.54 32.18 -4.27
CA GLU A 122 -2.20 31.46 -3.05
C GLU A 122 -3.05 30.19 -2.91
N ARG A 123 -4.34 30.27 -3.23
CA ARG A 123 -5.25 29.13 -3.19
C ARG A 123 -4.86 28.07 -4.21
N GLU A 124 -4.53 28.47 -5.43
CA GLU A 124 -4.09 27.53 -6.47
C GLU A 124 -2.76 26.86 -6.09
N ALA A 125 -1.81 27.61 -5.53
CA ALA A 125 -0.56 27.07 -5.01
C ALA A 125 -0.78 26.03 -3.89
N ALA A 126 -1.65 26.34 -2.93
CA ALA A 126 -2.00 25.42 -1.84
C ALA A 126 -2.69 24.15 -2.37
N ILE A 127 -3.58 24.27 -3.36
CA ILE A 127 -4.20 23.12 -4.03
C ILE A 127 -3.15 22.27 -4.74
N SER A 128 -2.21 22.87 -5.47
CA SER A 128 -1.14 22.15 -6.16
C SER A 128 -0.20 21.45 -5.18
N GLU A 129 0.14 22.08 -4.06
CA GLU A 129 0.92 21.48 -2.98
C GLU A 129 0.20 20.27 -2.38
N PHE A 130 -1.07 20.42 -2.00
CA PHE A 130 -1.88 19.31 -1.51
C PHE A 130 -1.92 18.15 -2.52
N GLN A 131 -2.12 18.44 -3.80
CA GLN A 131 -2.13 17.43 -4.85
C GLN A 131 -0.80 16.68 -4.95
N ARG A 132 0.33 17.39 -4.83
CA ARG A 132 1.66 16.80 -4.84
C ARG A 132 1.87 15.87 -3.64
N GLU A 133 1.54 16.32 -2.44
CA GLU A 133 1.66 15.49 -1.22
C GLU A 133 0.70 14.29 -1.26
N TYR A 134 -0.51 14.45 -1.80
CA TYR A 134 -1.44 13.34 -2.04
C TYR A 134 -0.84 12.29 -2.98
N GLN A 135 -0.21 12.69 -4.09
CA GLN A 135 0.45 11.74 -4.99
C GLN A 135 1.63 11.04 -4.32
N ARG A 136 2.39 11.74 -3.47
CA ARG A 136 3.45 11.13 -2.66
C ARG A 136 2.90 10.09 -1.70
N ALA A 137 1.80 10.39 -1.01
CA ALA A 137 1.14 9.43 -0.12
C ALA A 137 0.67 8.17 -0.89
N LEU A 138 0.08 8.32 -2.07
CA LEU A 138 -0.29 7.18 -2.92
C LEU A 138 0.93 6.35 -3.36
N GLN A 139 2.04 7.02 -3.68
CA GLN A 139 3.28 6.34 -4.03
C GLN A 139 3.85 5.56 -2.83
N MET A 140 3.82 6.13 -1.62
CA MET A 140 4.20 5.44 -0.39
C MET A 140 3.35 4.18 -0.14
N ILE A 141 2.02 4.30 -0.31
CA ILE A 141 1.09 3.16 -0.21
C ILE A 141 1.51 2.06 -1.20
N ARG A 142 1.77 2.42 -2.46
CA ARG A 142 2.16 1.46 -3.50
C ARG A 142 3.48 0.77 -3.16
N ASP A 143 4.50 1.53 -2.78
CA ASP A 143 5.84 1.01 -2.53
C ASP A 143 5.89 0.13 -1.28
N LEU A 144 5.21 0.55 -0.20
CA LEU A 144 5.19 -0.17 1.07
C LEU A 144 4.20 -1.35 1.10
N SER A 145 3.22 -1.40 0.19
CA SER A 145 2.30 -2.55 0.06
C SER A 145 2.99 -3.82 -0.45
N GLY A 146 4.18 -3.70 -1.06
CA GLY A 146 4.87 -4.80 -1.72
C GLY A 146 4.33 -5.14 -3.12
N LEU A 147 3.27 -4.45 -3.58
CA LEU A 147 2.66 -4.68 -4.89
C LEU A 147 3.66 -4.44 -6.03
N SER A 148 4.49 -3.40 -5.93
CA SER A 148 5.56 -3.11 -6.91
C SER A 148 6.55 -4.28 -7.10
N SER A 149 6.80 -5.05 -6.04
CA SER A 149 7.69 -6.22 -6.12
C SER A 149 7.00 -7.39 -6.81
N VAL A 150 5.72 -7.63 -6.49
CA VAL A 150 4.90 -8.67 -7.13
C VAL A 150 4.69 -8.37 -8.61
N GLU A 151 4.35 -7.13 -8.95
CA GLU A 151 4.20 -6.68 -10.34
C GLU A 151 5.47 -6.90 -11.14
N ARG A 152 6.66 -6.58 -10.59
CA ARG A 152 7.93 -6.79 -11.29
C ARG A 152 8.15 -8.27 -11.63
N VAL A 153 7.88 -9.17 -10.69
CA VAL A 153 7.95 -10.62 -10.95
C VAL A 153 6.93 -11.02 -12.00
N PHE A 154 5.68 -10.57 -11.87
CA PHE A 154 4.62 -10.90 -12.83
C PHE A 154 4.93 -10.40 -14.24
N THR A 155 5.38 -9.16 -14.39
CA THR A 155 5.79 -8.59 -15.68
C THR A 155 6.97 -9.34 -16.27
N SER A 156 7.95 -9.76 -15.45
CA SER A 156 9.09 -10.56 -15.94
C SER A 156 8.69 -11.94 -16.49
N VAL A 157 7.64 -12.54 -15.92
CA VAL A 157 7.13 -13.86 -16.32
C VAL A 157 6.14 -13.76 -17.48
N SER A 158 5.25 -12.78 -17.45
CA SER A 158 4.15 -12.64 -18.42
C SER A 158 4.53 -11.85 -19.66
N GLY A 159 5.55 -10.99 -19.60
CA GLY A 159 5.85 -10.00 -20.64
C GLY A 159 4.75 -8.95 -20.82
N ALA A 160 3.75 -8.90 -19.94
CA ALA A 160 2.61 -8.01 -20.07
C ALA A 160 3.05 -6.55 -19.88
N GLN A 161 2.91 -5.75 -20.94
CA GLN A 161 3.02 -4.30 -20.89
C GLN A 161 1.68 -3.67 -21.23
N VAL A 162 1.26 -2.69 -20.43
CA VAL A 162 0.12 -1.85 -20.80
C VAL A 162 0.59 -0.91 -21.90
N ASP A 163 0.26 -1.27 -23.14
CA ASP A 163 0.55 -0.49 -24.34
C ASP A 163 -0.76 0.13 -24.85
N SER A 164 -0.93 1.41 -24.58
CA SER A 164 -2.07 2.21 -25.01
C SER A 164 -1.57 3.60 -25.30
N ALA A 165 -2.07 4.22 -26.37
CA ALA A 165 -1.72 5.60 -26.74
C ALA A 165 -1.92 6.58 -25.57
N VAL A 166 -2.94 6.36 -24.74
CA VAL A 166 -3.20 7.16 -23.54
C VAL A 166 -2.09 6.98 -22.50
N VAL A 167 -1.68 5.74 -22.24
CA VAL A 167 -0.62 5.42 -21.26
C VAL A 167 0.73 5.92 -21.76
N ALA A 168 1.01 5.79 -23.05
CA ALA A 168 2.21 6.34 -23.67
C ALA A 168 2.28 7.87 -23.49
N ARG A 169 1.16 8.57 -23.76
CA ARG A 169 1.09 10.02 -23.59
C ARG A 169 1.26 10.46 -22.13
N ILE A 170 0.65 9.76 -21.18
CA ILE A 170 0.82 10.05 -19.75
C ILE A 170 2.29 9.87 -19.31
N ARG A 171 2.96 8.80 -19.76
CA ARG A 171 4.38 8.56 -19.46
C ARG A 171 5.28 9.66 -20.03
N GLU A 172 4.94 10.17 -21.22
CA GLU A 172 5.68 11.26 -21.86
C GLU A 172 5.57 12.55 -21.05
N LEU A 173 4.35 12.95 -20.67
CA LEU A 173 4.10 14.12 -19.83
C LEU A 173 4.80 14.04 -18.46
N GLN A 174 4.86 12.85 -17.86
CA GLN A 174 5.58 12.64 -16.59
C GLN A 174 7.09 12.83 -16.72
N ARG A 175 7.69 12.49 -17.87
CA ARG A 175 9.13 12.72 -18.11
C ARG A 175 9.45 14.20 -18.32
N GLU A 176 8.58 14.92 -19.02
CA GLU A 176 8.70 16.39 -19.20
C GLU A 176 8.64 17.12 -17.86
N LEU A 177 7.82 16.64 -16.90
CA LEU A 177 7.72 17.23 -15.56
C LEU A 177 8.91 16.92 -14.64
N GLN A 178 9.70 15.88 -14.91
CA GLN A 178 10.86 15.49 -14.10
C GLN A 178 12.19 16.11 -14.57
N ASN A 179 12.25 16.60 -15.80
CA ASN A 179 13.40 17.31 -16.38
C ASN A 179 12.95 18.71 -16.85
N PRO A 180 12.90 19.72 -15.96
CA PRO A 180 12.59 21.09 -16.35
C PRO A 180 13.67 21.71 -17.25
#